data_AF-A0A7K5IXC3-F1
#
_entry.id   AF-A0A7K5IXC3-F1
#
_cell.length_a   1.000
_cell.length_b   1.000
_cell.length_c   1.000
_cell.angle_alpha   90.00
_cell.angle_beta   90.00
_cell.angle_gamma   90.00
#
_symmetry.space_group_name_H-M   'P 1'
#
loop_
_entity.id
_entity.type
_entity.pdbx_description
1 polymer ?
#
loop_
_entity_poly.entity_id
_entity_poly.type
_entity_poly.pdbx_seq_one_letter_code
_entity_poly.pdbx_strand_id
1 'polypeptide(L)'
;MRLPSMSQPFLLAPIAECPPGPPGAQVRLAVLGARGVGKSAMIVRFLTKRFIGDYEPNTGNLYSRRVHLDGDHVAVQIQDTPGCIQAQEDCVQVLDSLSRCVKWAEGFLLVYSITDYSSYQSVQPLYQHIRKVHPDARTPIIIVGNKADLLHARQVQAKDGLQLADELGSLFLEISTSEDSQGVCDVFQYLCKEVSKLQHAGSTDRRRSSIIPRPKSPNMQDLKRRFKQALSSKVK
;
A
#
# COMPACT_ATOMS: atom_id res chain seq x y z
N MET A 1 -48.07 0.89 -2.39
CA MET A 1 -46.86 0.06 -2.55
C MET A 1 -45.64 0.94 -2.27
N ARG A 2 -44.93 0.73 -1.15
CA ARG A 2 -43.69 1.48 -0.84
C ARG A 2 -42.50 0.58 -1.17
N LEU A 3 -41.56 1.11 -1.97
CA LEU A 3 -40.28 0.47 -2.28
C LEU A 3 -39.47 0.26 -1.00
N PRO A 4 -38.77 -0.88 -0.83
CA PRO A 4 -37.88 -1.07 0.30
C PRO A 4 -36.59 -0.25 0.09
N SER A 5 -36.31 0.61 1.07
CA SER A 5 -35.04 1.32 1.28
C SER A 5 -33.90 0.30 1.45
N MET A 6 -33.00 0.22 0.46
CA MET A 6 -31.78 -0.58 0.52
C MET A 6 -30.60 0.25 1.03
N SER A 7 -30.70 0.71 2.28
CA SER A 7 -29.56 1.25 3.04
C SER A 7 -29.02 0.16 3.97
N GLN A 8 -28.45 -0.90 3.41
CA GLN A 8 -27.55 -1.76 4.18
C GLN A 8 -26.13 -1.28 3.91
N PRO A 9 -25.37 -0.85 4.94
CA PRO A 9 -23.94 -0.65 4.77
C PRO A 9 -23.37 -2.02 4.41
N PHE A 10 -22.79 -2.12 3.21
CA PHE A 10 -22.00 -3.28 2.82
C PHE A 10 -20.81 -3.36 3.78
N LEU A 11 -21.02 -4.02 4.91
CA LEU A 11 -19.98 -4.42 5.84
C LEU A 11 -18.99 -5.25 5.03
N LEU A 12 -17.89 -4.60 4.64
CA LEU A 12 -16.66 -5.27 4.26
C LEU A 12 -16.46 -6.39 5.28
N ALA A 13 -16.59 -7.64 4.84
CA ALA A 13 -16.18 -8.76 5.66
C ALA A 13 -14.75 -8.45 6.12
N PRO A 14 -14.46 -8.47 7.44
CA PRO A 14 -13.13 -8.19 7.91
C PRO A 14 -12.17 -9.10 7.14
N ILE A 15 -11.18 -8.49 6.49
CA ILE A 15 -10.13 -9.25 5.80
C ILE A 15 -9.54 -10.16 6.88
N ALA A 16 -9.77 -11.47 6.74
CA ALA A 16 -9.44 -12.42 7.78
C ALA A 16 -7.97 -12.28 8.16
N GLU A 17 -7.71 -11.86 9.40
CA GLU A 17 -6.37 -11.80 9.95
C GLU A 17 -5.82 -13.24 9.96
N CYS A 18 -4.89 -13.50 9.04
CA CYS A 18 -4.26 -14.81 8.98
C CYS A 18 -3.33 -14.94 10.19
N PRO A 19 -3.43 -16.02 11.00
CA PRO A 19 -2.52 -16.25 12.11
C PRO A 19 -1.07 -16.25 11.61
N PRO A 20 -0.09 -15.88 12.46
CA PRO A 20 1.32 -15.88 12.08
C PRO A 20 1.69 -17.29 11.60
N GLY A 21 1.90 -17.41 10.30
CA GLY A 21 2.33 -18.65 9.68
C GLY A 21 3.74 -19.04 10.12
N PRO A 22 4.15 -20.30 9.87
CA PRO A 22 5.53 -20.74 10.07
C PRO A 22 6.51 -19.84 9.28
N PRO A 23 7.81 -19.86 9.60
CA PRO A 23 8.82 -19.04 8.92
C PRO A 23 8.95 -19.47 7.44
N GLY A 24 8.11 -18.89 6.59
CA GLY A 24 8.26 -18.84 5.14
C GLY A 24 8.65 -17.42 4.71
N ALA A 25 9.01 -17.25 3.43
CA ALA A 25 9.32 -15.93 2.87
C ALA A 25 8.16 -14.95 3.14
N GLN A 26 8.45 -13.90 3.91
CA GLN A 26 7.53 -12.81 4.20
C GLN A 26 7.97 -11.61 3.38
N VAL A 27 7.07 -11.06 2.59
CA VAL A 27 7.30 -9.87 1.76
C VAL A 27 6.61 -8.67 2.40
N ARG A 28 7.35 -7.58 2.62
CA ARG A 28 6.81 -6.33 3.17
C ARG A 28 6.77 -5.24 2.12
N LEU A 29 5.58 -4.76 1.80
CA LEU A 29 5.34 -3.74 0.79
C LEU A 29 4.78 -2.47 1.42
N ALA A 30 5.16 -1.31 0.89
CA ALA A 30 4.53 -0.04 1.21
C ALA A 30 3.92 0.60 -0.03
N VAL A 31 2.70 1.12 0.11
CA VAL A 31 2.03 1.93 -0.92
C VAL A 31 2.02 3.38 -0.48
N LEU A 32 2.71 4.23 -1.23
CA LEU A 32 2.95 5.64 -0.93
C LEU A 32 2.37 6.52 -2.03
N GLY A 33 2.05 7.76 -1.68
CA GLY A 33 1.44 8.73 -2.60
C GLY A 33 0.47 9.67 -1.90
N ALA A 34 0.05 10.73 -2.58
CA ALA A 34 -0.86 11.73 -2.04
C ALA A 34 -2.21 11.16 -1.58
N ARG A 35 -2.97 11.93 -0.80
CA ARG A 35 -4.33 11.56 -0.41
C ARG A 35 -5.23 11.43 -1.63
N GLY A 36 -6.16 10.47 -1.64
CA GLY A 36 -7.18 10.38 -2.69
C GLY A 36 -6.70 9.82 -4.05
N VAL A 37 -5.43 9.43 -4.19
CA VAL A 37 -4.90 8.82 -5.43
C VAL A 37 -5.36 7.37 -5.65
N GLY A 38 -5.99 6.74 -4.65
CA GLY A 38 -6.53 5.39 -4.75
C GLY A 38 -5.67 4.26 -4.16
N LYS A 39 -4.72 4.56 -3.25
CA LYS A 39 -3.86 3.55 -2.59
C LYS A 39 -4.65 2.44 -1.91
N SER A 40 -5.57 2.80 -1.01
CA SER A 40 -6.42 1.85 -0.28
C SER A 40 -7.29 1.04 -1.23
N ALA A 41 -7.84 1.68 -2.26
CA ALA A 41 -8.62 1.02 -3.31
C ALA A 41 -7.78 -0.03 -4.05
N MET A 42 -6.55 0.31 -4.42
CA MET A 42 -5.64 -0.56 -5.15
C MET A 42 -5.25 -1.78 -4.31
N ILE A 43 -4.97 -1.59 -3.01
CA ILE A 43 -4.67 -2.68 -2.06
C ILE A 43 -5.88 -3.59 -1.88
N VAL A 44 -7.07 -3.02 -1.64
CA VAL A 44 -8.29 -3.80 -1.47
C VAL A 44 -8.65 -4.55 -2.75
N ARG A 45 -8.46 -3.93 -3.92
CA ARG A 45 -8.65 -4.55 -5.24
C ARG A 45 -7.72 -5.75 -5.42
N PHE A 46 -6.44 -5.61 -5.08
CA PHE A 46 -5.49 -6.72 -5.09
C PHE A 46 -5.91 -7.86 -4.16
N LEU A 47 -6.25 -7.55 -2.91
CA LEU A 47 -6.53 -8.57 -1.90
C LEU A 47 -7.88 -9.25 -2.16
N THR A 48 -8.92 -8.50 -2.51
CA THR A 48 -10.31 -9.01 -2.55
C THR A 48 -10.82 -9.28 -3.96
N LYS A 49 -10.09 -8.84 -4.99
CA LYS A 49 -10.55 -8.77 -6.40
C LYS A 49 -11.78 -7.88 -6.60
N ARG A 50 -12.23 -7.15 -5.58
CA ARG A 50 -13.38 -6.24 -5.64
C ARG A 50 -12.93 -4.79 -5.62
N PHE A 51 -13.64 -3.95 -6.35
CA PHE A 51 -13.52 -2.50 -6.25
C PHE A 51 -14.67 -1.98 -5.40
N ILE A 52 -14.38 -1.08 -4.48
CA ILE A 52 -15.38 -0.40 -3.64
C ILE A 52 -15.21 1.08 -3.93
N GLY A 53 -16.25 1.77 -4.39
CA GLY A 53 -16.13 3.18 -4.76
C GLY A 53 -15.94 4.10 -3.55
N ASP A 54 -16.55 3.72 -2.42
CA ASP A 54 -16.61 4.54 -1.21
C ASP A 54 -15.65 4.01 -0.15
N TYR A 55 -14.57 4.75 0.09
CA TYR A 55 -13.62 4.48 1.15
C TYR A 55 -13.59 5.62 2.17
N GLU A 56 -13.64 5.27 3.44
CA GLU A 56 -13.31 6.18 4.53
C GLU A 56 -11.84 6.65 4.41
N PRO A 57 -11.51 7.89 4.80
CA PRO A 57 -10.13 8.35 4.86
C PRO A 57 -9.26 7.40 5.68
N ASN A 58 -8.20 6.84 5.07
CA ASN A 58 -7.35 5.90 5.77
C ASN A 58 -6.49 6.63 6.82
N THR A 59 -6.30 6.00 7.98
CA THR A 59 -5.45 6.47 9.09
C THR A 59 -4.13 5.70 9.17
N GLY A 60 -3.79 4.93 8.13
CA GLY A 60 -2.69 3.98 8.12
C GLY A 60 -3.14 2.57 8.52
N ASN A 61 -3.24 1.67 7.54
CA ASN A 61 -3.67 0.29 7.74
C ASN A 61 -2.57 -0.69 7.34
N LEU A 62 -2.39 -1.76 8.11
CA LEU A 62 -1.52 -2.87 7.76
C LEU A 62 -2.38 -4.06 7.33
N TYR A 63 -2.27 -4.44 6.07
CA TYR A 63 -2.95 -5.60 5.52
C TYR A 63 -2.01 -6.80 5.49
N SER A 64 -2.48 -7.99 5.86
CA SER A 64 -1.68 -9.22 5.86
C SER A 64 -2.45 -10.34 5.18
N ARG A 65 -1.88 -10.94 4.13
CA ARG A 65 -2.53 -12.03 3.39
C ARG A 65 -1.50 -12.97 2.77
N ARG A 66 -1.85 -14.26 2.69
CA ARG A 66 -1.12 -15.20 1.84
C ARG A 66 -1.57 -15.09 0.40
N VAL A 67 -0.63 -14.89 -0.51
CA VAL A 67 -0.87 -14.83 -1.94
C VAL A 67 -0.11 -15.96 -2.62
N HIS A 68 -0.64 -16.43 -3.74
CA HIS A 68 0.01 -17.45 -4.56
C HIS A 68 0.94 -16.75 -5.56
N LEU A 69 2.24 -17.06 -5.52
CA LEU A 69 3.26 -16.53 -6.42
C LEU A 69 4.06 -17.71 -6.98
N ASP A 70 4.04 -17.91 -8.30
CA ASP A 70 4.83 -18.93 -9.01
C ASP A 70 4.71 -20.36 -8.44
N GLY A 71 3.51 -20.71 -7.94
CA GLY A 71 3.21 -22.04 -7.36
C GLY A 71 3.44 -22.14 -5.85
N ASP A 72 4.03 -21.11 -5.23
CA ASP A 72 4.27 -21.04 -3.78
C ASP A 72 3.31 -20.07 -3.09
N HIS A 73 3.05 -20.34 -1.80
CA HIS A 73 2.29 -19.43 -0.94
C HIS A 73 3.22 -18.50 -0.16
N VAL A 74 3.22 -17.22 -0.51
CA VAL A 74 4.03 -16.17 0.14
C VAL A 74 3.15 -15.33 1.07
N ALA A 75 3.65 -15.05 2.27
CA ALA A 75 2.98 -14.15 3.21
C ALA A 75 3.33 -12.70 2.87
N VAL A 76 2.34 -11.92 2.43
CA VAL A 76 2.54 -10.52 2.06
C VAL A 76 1.92 -9.62 3.11
N GLN A 77 2.70 -8.64 3.56
CA GLN A 77 2.23 -7.53 4.38
C GLN A 77 2.28 -6.25 3.57
N ILE A 78 1.19 -5.50 3.54
CA ILE A 78 1.07 -4.26 2.77
C ILE A 78 0.69 -3.13 3.72
N GLN A 79 1.58 -2.14 3.83
CA GLN A 79 1.31 -0.91 4.57
C GLN A 79 0.64 0.11 3.65
N ASP A 80 -0.62 0.40 3.94
CA ASP A 80 -1.35 1.54 3.39
C ASP A 80 -1.01 2.79 4.19
N THR A 81 -0.66 3.87 3.49
CA THR A 81 -0.28 5.13 4.13
C THR A 81 -1.37 6.19 3.96
N PRO A 82 -1.61 7.04 4.97
CA PRO A 82 -2.65 8.08 4.94
C PRO A 82 -2.48 9.13 3.85
N GLY A 83 -1.34 9.15 3.16
CA GLY A 83 -1.08 10.05 2.06
C GLY A 83 -1.10 11.50 2.52
N CYS A 84 -0.11 11.90 3.30
CA CYS A 84 0.12 13.29 3.66
C CYS A 84 1.54 13.64 3.22
N ILE A 85 1.70 14.11 1.98
CA ILE A 85 2.94 14.74 1.53
C ILE A 85 2.54 15.95 0.70
N GLN A 86 2.06 16.99 1.39
CA GLN A 86 2.55 18.30 1.01
C GLN A 86 3.93 18.40 1.64
N ALA A 87 4.94 18.54 0.80
CA ALA A 87 6.33 18.79 1.19
C ALA A 87 6.50 20.19 1.80
N GLN A 88 5.58 20.59 2.66
CA GLN A 88 5.68 21.77 3.47
C GLN A 88 5.84 21.26 4.89
N GLU A 89 7.12 21.15 5.28
CA GLU A 89 7.80 21.33 6.58
C GLU A 89 7.02 21.17 7.92
N ASP A 90 5.69 21.22 7.97
CA ASP A 90 4.89 21.48 9.16
C ASP A 90 4.38 20.24 9.91
N CYS A 91 4.83 19.03 9.58
CA CYS A 91 4.42 17.85 10.36
C CYS A 91 5.52 16.80 10.54
N VAL A 92 6.39 17.05 11.52
CA VAL A 92 7.43 16.11 12.03
C VAL A 92 6.86 14.70 12.27
N GLN A 93 5.62 14.58 12.73
CA GLN A 93 4.98 13.29 13.01
C GLN A 93 4.66 12.47 11.74
N VAL A 94 4.34 13.15 10.64
CA VAL A 94 4.07 12.53 9.34
C VAL A 94 5.36 12.02 8.72
N LEU A 95 6.42 12.82 8.80
CA LEU A 95 7.77 12.43 8.37
C LEU A 95 8.32 11.24 9.17
N ASP A 96 8.11 11.19 10.49
CA ASP A 96 8.56 10.07 11.32
C ASP A 96 7.78 8.78 11.01
N SER A 97 6.47 8.89 10.76
CA SER A 97 5.63 7.75 10.37
C SER A 97 5.97 7.24 8.97
N LEU A 98 6.23 8.13 8.02
CA LEU A 98 6.73 7.78 6.69
C LEU A 98 8.10 7.10 6.79
N SER A 99 9.03 7.67 7.57
CA SER A 99 10.36 7.11 7.78
C SER A 99 10.31 5.70 8.38
N ARG A 100 9.42 5.48 9.36
CA ARG A 100 9.18 4.14 9.95
C ARG A 100 8.62 3.16 8.92
N CYS A 101 7.67 3.59 8.10
CA CYS A 101 7.12 2.79 7.00
C CYS A 101 8.20 2.41 5.98
N VAL A 102 8.99 3.39 5.54
CA VAL A 102 10.08 3.17 4.57
C VAL A 102 11.13 2.22 5.14
N LYS A 103 11.55 2.38 6.40
CA LYS A 103 12.51 1.45 7.04
C LYS A 103 11.99 0.02 7.15
N TRP A 104 10.67 -0.17 7.30
CA TRP A 104 10.06 -1.48 7.48
C TRP A 104 9.82 -2.24 6.17
N ALA A 105 9.49 -1.52 5.09
CA ALA A 105 9.16 -2.09 3.81
C ALA A 105 10.40 -2.47 2.98
N GLU A 106 10.24 -3.50 2.16
CA GLU A 106 11.26 -4.08 1.27
C GLU A 106 10.95 -3.86 -0.21
N GLY A 107 9.72 -3.43 -0.54
CA GLY A 107 9.31 -3.04 -1.89
C GLY A 107 8.26 -1.93 -1.85
N PHE A 108 8.27 -1.06 -2.87
CA PHE A 108 7.51 0.18 -2.84
C PHE A 108 6.67 0.40 -4.10
N LEU A 109 5.43 0.84 -3.88
CA LEU A 109 4.56 1.41 -4.91
C LEU A 109 4.42 2.90 -4.67
N LEU A 110 4.82 3.71 -5.66
CA LEU A 110 4.59 5.16 -5.69
C LEU A 110 3.39 5.45 -6.58
N VAL A 111 2.25 5.76 -5.98
CA VAL A 111 0.97 5.93 -6.68
C VAL A 111 0.62 7.40 -6.78
N TYR A 112 0.33 7.88 -7.98
CA TYR A 112 -0.27 9.18 -8.23
C TYR A 112 -1.57 9.03 -9.04
N SER A 113 -2.37 10.09 -9.15
CA SER A 113 -3.59 10.11 -9.97
C SER A 113 -3.32 10.87 -11.26
N ILE A 114 -3.66 10.31 -12.43
CA ILE A 114 -3.49 11.04 -13.69
C ILE A 114 -4.33 12.33 -13.76
N THR A 115 -5.34 12.44 -12.89
CA THR A 115 -6.24 13.59 -12.76
C THR A 115 -5.78 14.64 -11.75
N ASP A 116 -4.59 14.47 -11.15
CA ASP A 116 -4.08 15.39 -10.12
C ASP A 116 -2.58 15.56 -10.29
N TYR A 117 -2.18 16.69 -10.90
CA TYR A 117 -0.78 17.01 -11.14
C TYR A 117 0.03 17.16 -9.85
N SER A 118 -0.57 17.65 -8.75
CA SER A 118 0.14 17.79 -7.47
C SER A 118 0.52 16.42 -6.90
N SER A 119 -0.35 15.41 -7.09
CA SER A 119 -0.03 14.04 -6.70
C SER A 119 1.17 13.47 -7.45
N TYR A 120 1.31 13.79 -8.74
CA TYR A 120 2.47 13.40 -9.56
C TYR A 120 3.76 14.06 -9.06
N GLN A 121 3.73 15.36 -8.73
CA GLN A 121 4.89 16.07 -8.19
C GLN A 121 5.40 15.48 -6.87
N SER A 122 4.55 14.80 -6.09
CA SER A 122 4.95 14.15 -4.84
C SER A 122 5.79 12.88 -5.02
N VAL A 123 5.83 12.29 -6.23
CA VAL A 123 6.52 11.01 -6.51
C VAL A 123 8.03 11.14 -6.34
N GLN A 124 8.64 12.20 -6.87
CA GLN A 124 10.10 12.38 -6.83
C GLN A 124 10.63 12.59 -5.38
N PRO A 125 10.04 13.46 -4.54
CA PRO A 125 10.42 13.55 -3.12
C PRO A 125 10.26 12.22 -2.37
N LEU A 126 9.18 11.48 -2.63
CA LEU A 126 8.96 10.14 -2.07
C LEU A 126 10.06 9.16 -2.45
N TYR A 127 10.39 9.10 -3.73
CA TYR A 127 11.46 8.26 -4.26
C TYR A 127 12.81 8.60 -3.60
N GLN A 128 13.15 9.89 -3.53
CA GLN A 128 14.39 10.35 -2.90
C GLN A 128 14.44 9.96 -1.43
N HIS A 129 13.32 10.05 -0.70
CA HIS A 129 13.25 9.62 0.69
C HIS A 129 13.47 8.11 0.83
N ILE A 130 12.88 7.28 -0.05
CA ILE A 130 13.14 5.84 -0.08
C ILE A 130 14.63 5.56 -0.30
N ARG A 131 15.26 6.19 -1.31
CA ARG A 131 16.69 5.97 -1.61
C ARG A 131 17.63 6.47 -0.52
N LYS A 132 17.26 7.50 0.24
CA LYS A 132 18.02 7.93 1.43
C LYS A 132 18.03 6.87 2.53
N VAL A 133 16.93 6.15 2.72
CA VAL A 133 16.79 5.09 3.74
C VAL A 133 17.32 3.75 3.25
N HIS A 134 17.11 3.44 1.97
CA HIS A 134 17.57 2.25 1.26
C HIS A 134 18.57 2.65 0.18
N PRO A 135 19.84 2.91 0.55
CA PRO A 135 20.87 3.33 -0.40
C PRO A 135 21.26 2.24 -1.40
N ASP A 136 21.02 0.97 -1.04
CA ASP A 136 21.17 -0.15 -1.96
C ASP A 136 20.16 0.01 -3.11
N ALA A 137 20.66 0.29 -4.32
CA ALA A 137 19.85 0.49 -5.53
C ALA A 137 18.92 -0.71 -5.87
N ARG A 138 19.11 -1.85 -5.18
CA ARG A 138 18.39 -3.11 -5.37
C ARG A 138 16.92 -3.08 -4.93
N THR A 139 16.54 -2.23 -3.98
CA THR A 139 15.17 -2.19 -3.47
C THR A 139 14.19 -1.83 -4.60
N PRO A 140 13.20 -2.70 -4.93
CA PRO A 140 12.31 -2.49 -6.06
C PRO A 140 11.29 -1.39 -5.76
N ILE A 141 11.18 -0.45 -6.70
CA ILE A 141 10.25 0.67 -6.66
C ILE A 141 9.51 0.71 -8.00
N ILE A 142 8.18 0.77 -7.94
CA ILE A 142 7.32 0.86 -9.12
C ILE A 142 6.46 2.12 -8.99
N ILE A 143 6.41 2.89 -10.06
CA ILE A 143 5.59 4.09 -10.17
C ILE A 143 4.29 3.72 -10.89
N VAL A 144 3.16 4.13 -10.32
CA VAL A 144 1.82 3.83 -10.85
C VAL A 144 1.04 5.12 -11.06
N GLY A 145 0.70 5.42 -12.31
CA GLY A 145 -0.28 6.42 -12.68
C GLY A 145 -1.68 5.82 -12.59
N ASN A 146 -2.42 6.11 -11.52
CA ASN A 146 -3.74 5.54 -11.29
C ASN A 146 -4.87 6.39 -11.91
N LYS A 147 -6.05 5.79 -12.00
CA LYS A 147 -7.29 6.37 -12.56
C LYS A 147 -7.22 6.61 -14.07
N ALA A 148 -6.57 5.69 -14.78
CA ALA A 148 -6.44 5.73 -16.25
C ALA A 148 -7.79 5.79 -16.99
N ASP A 149 -8.87 5.36 -16.34
CA ASP A 149 -10.27 5.47 -16.81
C ASP A 149 -10.76 6.92 -16.95
N LEU A 150 -10.16 7.87 -16.21
CA LEU A 150 -10.60 9.27 -16.16
C LEU A 150 -9.87 10.15 -17.17
N LEU A 151 -9.81 9.73 -18.44
CA LEU A 151 -9.11 10.46 -19.51
C LEU A 151 -9.61 11.90 -19.71
N HIS A 152 -10.90 12.13 -19.52
CA HIS A 152 -11.53 13.45 -19.64
C HIS A 152 -11.05 14.45 -18.56
N ALA A 153 -10.54 13.96 -17.43
CA ALA A 153 -10.02 14.76 -16.33
C ALA A 153 -8.48 14.69 -16.23
N ARG A 154 -7.80 14.17 -17.26
CA ARG A 154 -6.35 13.99 -17.27
C ARG A 154 -5.62 15.34 -17.14
N GLN A 155 -4.69 15.39 -16.19
CA GLN A 155 -3.75 16.49 -15.98
C GLN A 155 -2.29 16.07 -16.20
N VAL A 156 -1.98 14.77 -16.09
CA VAL A 156 -0.63 14.21 -16.28
C VAL A 156 -0.63 13.32 -17.52
N GLN A 157 0.26 13.59 -18.48
CA GLN A 157 0.35 12.76 -19.68
C GLN A 157 1.12 11.46 -19.37
N ALA A 158 0.78 10.38 -20.07
CA ALA A 158 1.47 9.10 -19.91
C ALA A 158 2.98 9.21 -20.16
N LYS A 159 3.37 10.08 -21.13
CA LYS A 159 4.78 10.38 -21.43
C LYS A 159 5.53 11.00 -20.24
N ASP A 160 4.86 11.81 -19.42
CA ASP A 160 5.49 12.49 -18.29
C ASP A 160 5.78 11.47 -17.19
N GLY A 161 4.83 10.56 -16.93
CA GLY A 161 5.02 9.42 -16.01
C GLY A 161 6.14 8.48 -16.46
N LEU A 162 6.21 8.17 -17.76
CA LEU A 162 7.26 7.34 -18.34
C LEU A 162 8.64 8.01 -18.23
N GLN A 163 8.72 9.31 -18.57
CA GLN A 163 9.95 10.07 -18.47
C GLN A 163 10.46 10.12 -17.02
N LEU A 164 9.57 10.42 -16.06
CA LEU A 164 9.93 10.44 -14.64
C LEU A 164 10.46 9.07 -14.18
N ALA A 165 9.85 7.98 -14.64
CA ALA A 165 10.30 6.65 -14.25
C ALA A 165 11.65 6.28 -14.85
N ASP A 166 11.93 6.68 -16.09
CA ASP A 166 13.24 6.52 -16.73
C ASP A 166 14.33 7.30 -15.97
N GLU A 167 14.05 8.58 -15.65
CA GLU A 167 14.93 9.43 -14.84
C GLU A 167 15.24 8.82 -13.45
N LEU A 168 14.26 8.14 -12.85
CA LEU A 168 14.38 7.48 -11.55
C LEU A 168 14.84 6.02 -11.64
N GLY A 169 15.07 5.47 -12.83
CA GLY A 169 15.41 4.06 -13.04
C GLY A 169 14.40 3.10 -12.41
N SER A 170 13.11 3.39 -12.56
CA SER A 170 11.98 2.65 -11.98
C SER A 170 11.02 2.17 -13.06
N LEU A 171 10.22 1.15 -12.74
CA LEU A 171 9.16 0.71 -13.65
C LEU A 171 7.95 1.64 -13.54
N PHE A 172 7.29 1.86 -14.68
CA PHE A 172 6.07 2.66 -14.77
C PHE A 172 4.92 1.86 -15.36
N LEU A 173 3.75 1.96 -14.74
CA LEU A 173 2.49 1.51 -15.31
C LEU A 173 1.40 2.56 -15.11
N GLU A 174 0.54 2.71 -16.11
CA GLU A 174 -0.70 3.47 -15.98
C GLU A 174 -1.87 2.48 -15.87
N ILE A 175 -2.66 2.57 -14.79
CA ILE A 175 -3.67 1.56 -14.44
C ILE A 175 -4.96 2.26 -13.99
N SER A 176 -6.10 1.64 -14.27
CA SER A 176 -7.37 1.97 -13.62
C SER A 176 -7.65 0.95 -12.51
N THR A 177 -7.59 1.37 -11.24
CA THR A 177 -7.94 0.46 -10.13
C THR A 177 -9.39 -0.02 -10.20
N SER A 178 -10.30 0.83 -10.70
CA SER A 178 -11.72 0.53 -10.87
C SER A 178 -11.94 -0.50 -11.97
N GLU A 179 -11.37 -0.29 -13.15
CA GLU A 179 -11.66 -1.09 -14.34
C GLU A 179 -10.71 -2.28 -14.52
N ASP A 180 -9.42 -2.11 -14.23
CA ASP A 180 -8.37 -3.09 -14.52
C ASP A 180 -7.93 -3.88 -13.27
N SER A 181 -8.67 -4.93 -12.94
CA SER A 181 -8.29 -5.84 -11.85
C SER A 181 -6.99 -6.61 -12.11
N GLN A 182 -6.69 -6.89 -13.38
CA GLN A 182 -5.57 -7.75 -13.74
C GLN A 182 -4.26 -6.99 -13.64
N GLY A 183 -4.18 -5.77 -14.19
CA GLY A 183 -3.00 -4.92 -14.06
C GLY A 183 -2.67 -4.60 -12.60
N VAL A 184 -3.68 -4.34 -11.76
CA VAL A 184 -3.46 -4.20 -10.30
C VAL A 184 -2.83 -5.46 -9.72
N CYS A 185 -3.35 -6.65 -10.07
CA CYS A 185 -2.80 -7.91 -9.60
C CYS A 185 -1.36 -8.12 -10.05
N ASP A 186 -1.08 -7.86 -11.33
CA ASP A 186 0.22 -8.08 -11.96
C ASP A 186 1.29 -7.20 -11.32
N VAL A 187 0.98 -5.93 -11.02
CA VAL A 187 1.91 -5.01 -10.35
C VAL A 187 2.31 -5.50 -8.95
N PHE A 188 1.34 -5.89 -8.13
CA PHE A 188 1.65 -6.41 -6.79
C PHE A 188 2.40 -7.74 -6.85
N GLN A 189 2.02 -8.64 -7.76
CA GLN A 189 2.70 -9.91 -7.94
C GLN A 189 4.14 -9.72 -8.41
N TYR A 190 4.36 -8.86 -9.41
CA TYR A 190 5.68 -8.51 -9.89
C TYR A 190 6.55 -7.97 -8.75
N LEU A 191 6.03 -7.00 -7.98
CA LEU A 191 6.77 -6.44 -6.85
C LEU A 191 7.11 -7.49 -5.79
N CYS A 192 6.17 -8.38 -5.47
CA CYS A 192 6.44 -9.46 -4.51
C CYS A 192 7.53 -10.43 -4.99
N LYS A 193 7.56 -10.73 -6.29
CA LYS A 193 8.59 -11.57 -6.91
C LYS A 193 9.97 -10.90 -6.82
N GLU A 194 10.07 -9.62 -7.14
CA GLU A 194 11.34 -8.88 -7.05
C GLU A 194 11.89 -8.84 -5.63
N VAL A 195 11.04 -8.57 -4.63
CA VAL A 195 11.46 -8.63 -3.22
C VAL A 195 11.92 -10.02 -2.83
N SER A 196 11.16 -11.05 -3.25
CA SER A 196 11.48 -12.45 -2.94
C SER A 196 12.82 -12.86 -3.56
N LYS A 197 13.13 -12.46 -4.80
CA LYS A 197 14.43 -12.72 -5.45
C LYS A 197 15.61 -12.15 -4.66
N LEU A 198 15.45 -10.93 -4.14
CA LEU A 198 16.50 -10.27 -3.32
C LEU A 198 16.73 -10.99 -1.98
N GLN A 199 15.67 -11.48 -1.34
CA GLN A 199 15.79 -12.26 -0.10
C GLN A 199 16.53 -13.59 -0.33
N HIS A 200 16.29 -14.26 -1.46
CA HIS A 200 16.97 -15.52 -1.79
C HIS A 200 18.44 -15.29 -2.22
N ALA A 201 18.72 -14.22 -2.97
CA ALA A 201 20.09 -13.85 -3.36
C ALA A 201 20.96 -13.46 -2.16
N GLY A 202 20.37 -12.96 -1.07
CA GLY A 202 21.08 -12.67 0.18
C GLY A 202 21.26 -13.87 1.12
N SER A 203 20.56 -14.99 0.88
CA SER A 203 20.54 -16.15 1.77
C SER A 203 21.78 -17.05 1.63
N THR A 204 22.47 -17.01 0.49
CA THR A 204 23.73 -17.75 0.31
C THR A 204 24.90 -17.21 1.14
N ASP A 205 24.79 -16.03 1.76
CA ASP A 205 25.91 -15.37 2.45
C ASP A 205 25.61 -14.94 3.91
N ARG A 206 24.41 -15.20 4.46
CA ARG A 206 24.03 -14.73 5.81
C ARG A 206 23.38 -15.78 6.71
N ARG A 207 23.95 -16.98 6.78
CA ARG A 207 23.75 -17.85 7.97
C ARG A 207 24.55 -17.31 9.16
N ARG A 208 24.08 -16.25 9.81
CA ARG A 208 24.32 -15.94 11.24
C ARG A 208 23.55 -14.68 11.69
N SER A 209 22.44 -14.93 12.39
CA SER A 209 21.82 -14.18 13.51
C SER A 209 21.56 -12.66 13.40
N SER A 210 20.31 -12.27 13.69
CA SER A 210 20.01 -11.51 14.92
C SER A 210 18.53 -11.64 15.32
N ILE A 211 18.33 -12.21 16.51
CA ILE A 211 17.04 -12.28 17.20
C ILE A 211 16.80 -10.89 17.80
N ILE A 212 15.99 -10.07 17.14
CA ILE A 212 15.45 -8.85 17.75
C ILE A 212 14.06 -9.20 18.31
N PRO A 213 13.77 -8.97 19.61
CA PRO A 213 12.47 -9.30 20.17
C PRO A 213 11.36 -8.45 19.52
N ARG A 214 10.30 -9.12 19.04
CA ARG A 214 9.08 -8.48 18.52
C ARG A 214 8.40 -7.64 19.61
N PRO A 215 7.99 -6.39 19.34
CA PRO A 215 7.05 -5.69 20.20
C PRO A 215 5.69 -6.42 20.19
N LYS A 216 5.11 -6.63 21.36
CA LYS A 216 3.81 -7.31 21.53
C LYS A 216 2.69 -6.38 21.08
N SER A 217 1.88 -6.82 20.12
CA SER A 217 0.65 -6.17 19.71
C SER A 217 -0.34 -6.09 20.88
N PRO A 218 -1.09 -4.98 21.04
CA PRO A 218 -2.02 -4.82 22.15
C PRO A 218 -3.18 -5.82 22.07
N ASN A 219 -3.64 -6.27 23.24
CA ASN A 219 -4.67 -7.28 23.43
C ASN A 219 -6.01 -6.84 22.78
N MET A 220 -6.54 -7.70 21.90
CA MET A 220 -7.77 -7.47 21.13
C MET A 220 -9.03 -7.29 22.01
N GLN A 221 -8.96 -7.68 23.28
CA GLN A 221 -10.02 -7.43 24.27
C GLN A 221 -10.11 -5.96 24.69
N ASP A 222 -8.98 -5.25 24.77
CA ASP A 222 -8.97 -3.81 25.08
C ASP A 222 -9.50 -2.97 23.91
N LEU A 223 -9.25 -3.39 22.68
CA LEU A 223 -9.78 -2.74 21.48
C LEU A 223 -11.31 -2.94 21.36
N LYS A 224 -11.80 -4.15 21.65
CA LYS A 224 -13.25 -4.43 21.73
C LYS A 224 -13.94 -3.64 22.86
N ARG A 225 -13.29 -3.46 24.01
CA ARG A 225 -13.83 -2.67 25.13
C ARG A 225 -13.96 -1.19 24.76
N ARG A 226 -12.96 -0.63 24.06
CA ARG A 226 -12.97 0.78 23.60
C ARG A 226 -14.02 1.05 22.52
N PHE A 227 -14.23 0.13 21.60
CA PHE A 227 -15.30 0.26 20.59
C PHE A 227 -16.71 0.20 21.22
N LYS A 228 -16.91 -0.63 22.26
CA LYS A 228 -18.22 -0.75 22.92
C LYS A 228 -18.58 0.48 23.76
N GLN A 229 -17.60 1.13 24.40
CA GLN A 229 -17.82 2.36 25.17
C GLN A 229 -18.11 3.58 24.28
N ALA A 230 -17.46 3.68 23.11
CA ALA A 230 -17.68 4.78 22.16
C ALA A 230 -19.07 4.74 21.49
N LEU A 231 -19.69 3.56 21.41
CA LEU A 231 -21.03 3.38 20.84
C LEU A 231 -22.16 3.55 21.86
N SER A 232 -21.85 3.45 23.16
CA SER A 232 -22.85 3.63 24.23
C SER A 232 -23.06 5.09 24.64
N SER A 233 -22.14 5.99 24.30
CA SER A 233 -22.22 7.42 24.66
C SER A 233 -22.99 8.29 23.66
N LYS A 234 -23.55 7.70 22.58
CA LYS A 234 -24.33 8.40 21.55
C LYS A 234 -25.83 8.09 21.56
N VAL A 235 -26.33 7.47 22.64
CA VAL A 235 -27.76 7.37 22.93
C VAL A 235 -28.01 7.96 24.32
N LYS A 236 -27.98 9.28 24.40
CA LYS A 236 -28.72 10.10 25.36
C LYS A 236 -28.86 11.50 24.80
#